data_AF-F9UHE7-F1
#
_entry.id   AF-F9UHE7-F1
#
_cell.length_a   1.000
_cell.length_b   1.000
_cell.length_c   1.000
_cell.angle_alpha   90.00
_cell.angle_beta   90.00
_cell.angle_gamma   90.00
#
_symmetry.space_group_name_H-M   'P 1'
#
loop_
_entity.id
_entity.type
_entity.pdbx_description
1 polymer ?
#
loop_
_entity_poly.entity_id
_entity_poly.type
_entity_poly.pdbx_seq_one_letter_code
_entity_poly.pdbx_strand_id
1 'polypeptide(L)' 'MFADVFERFRWRGRAYCEMTNHYHVVVETPEGNLSKGMRQLDGVFTQRVNRLGVHDSTVSRAVRRFEHSDAGKTI' A
#
# COMPACT_ATOMS: atom_id res chain seq x y z
N MET A 1 -1.59 -10.16 2.72
CA MET A 1 -1.67 -8.79 2.18
C MET A 1 -3.03 -8.52 1.53
N PHE A 2 -3.30 -9.05 0.32
CA PHE A 2 -4.57 -8.78 -0.37
C PHE A 2 -5.79 -9.31 0.40
N ALA A 3 -5.72 -10.55 0.89
CA ALA A 3 -6.80 -11.15 1.69
C ALA A 3 -7.15 -10.29 2.92
N ASP A 4 -6.14 -9.85 3.68
CA ASP A 4 -6.34 -9.01 4.88
C ASP A 4 -7.03 -7.68 4.54
N VAL A 5 -6.67 -7.05 3.42
CA VAL A 5 -7.32 -5.83 2.94
C VAL A 5 -8.75 -6.14 2.46
N PHE A 6 -8.96 -7.23 1.73
CA PHE A 6 -10.30 -7.58 1.22
C PHE A 6 -11.26 -7.88 2.35
N GLU A 7 -10.83 -8.61 3.37
CA GLU A 7 -11.61 -8.87 4.59
C GLU A 7 -11.91 -7.55 5.33
N ARG A 8 -10.88 -6.74 5.59
CA ARG A 8 -11.03 -5.48 6.34
C ARG A 8 -11.98 -4.49 5.69
N PHE A 9 -11.98 -4.41 4.37
CA PHE A 9 -12.84 -3.47 3.61
C PHE A 9 -14.05 -4.14 2.97
N ARG A 10 -14.31 -5.43 3.28
CA ARG A 10 -15.42 -6.22 2.74
C ARG A 10 -15.47 -6.18 1.21
N TRP A 11 -14.30 -6.21 0.58
CA TRP A 11 -14.18 -6.37 -0.86
C TRP A 11 -14.36 -7.84 -1.23
N ARG A 12 -14.98 -8.09 -2.37
CA ARG A 12 -15.02 -9.43 -2.95
C ARG A 12 -13.93 -9.53 -4.00
N GLY A 13 -12.88 -10.29 -3.69
CA GLY A 13 -11.79 -10.57 -4.63
C GLY A 13 -12.25 -11.53 -5.72
N ARG A 14 -12.07 -11.15 -6.98
CA ARG A 14 -12.35 -12.01 -8.15
C ARG A 14 -11.06 -12.58 -8.75
N ALA A 15 -10.00 -11.78 -8.78
CA ALA A 15 -8.66 -12.19 -9.21
C ALA A 15 -7.61 -11.23 -8.65
N TYR A 16 -6.38 -11.72 -8.50
CA TYR A 16 -5.22 -10.87 -8.21
C TYR A 16 -3.95 -11.48 -8.82
N CYS A 17 -2.99 -10.64 -9.17
CA CYS A 17 -1.65 -11.02 -9.62
C CYS A 17 -0.63 -10.13 -8.91
N GLU A 18 0.36 -10.75 -8.26
CA GLU A 18 1.46 -10.07 -7.56
C GLU A 18 2.74 -10.22 -8.39
N MET A 19 3.35 -9.10 -8.76
CA MET A 19 4.66 -9.05 -9.42
C MET A 19 5.65 -8.31 -8.51
N THR A 20 6.92 -8.31 -8.91
CA THR A 20 8.01 -7.75 -8.10
C THR A 20 7.85 -6.26 -7.81
N ASN A 21 7.27 -5.48 -8.72
CA ASN A 21 7.16 -4.02 -8.60
C ASN A 21 5.73 -3.45 -8.72
N HIS A 22 4.74 -4.27 -9.06
CA HIS A 22 3.34 -3.83 -9.14
C HIS A 22 2.37 -5.00 -8.94
N TYR A 23 1.08 -4.67 -8.83
CA TYR A 23 0.03 -5.67 -8.68
C TYR A 23 -1.20 -5.31 -9.52
N HIS A 24 -1.97 -6.33 -9.90
CA HIS A 24 -3.31 -6.19 -10.47
C HIS A 24 -4.33 -6.86 -9.56
N VAL A 25 -5.46 -6.21 -9.34
CA VAL A 25 -6.58 -6.76 -8.58
C VAL A 25 -7.90 -6.49 -9.31
N VAL A 26 -8.78 -7.48 -9.30
CA VAL A 26 -10.17 -7.36 -9.75
C VAL A 26 -11.04 -7.58 -8.52
N VAL A 27 -11.74 -6.53 -8.10
CA VAL A 27 -12.51 -6.52 -6.85
C VAL A 27 -13.88 -5.88 -7.05
N GLU A 28 -14.87 -6.37 -6.33
CA GLU A 28 -16.12 -5.66 -6.13
C GLU A 28 -16.05 -4.90 -4.79
N THR A 29 -16.56 -3.67 -4.75
CA THR A 29 -16.59 -2.82 -3.55
C THR A 29 -18.03 -2.49 -3.14
N PRO A 30 -18.78 -3.40 -2.51
CA PRO A 30 -20.21 -3.19 -2.19
C PRO A 30 -20.48 -1.96 -1.32
N GLU A 31 -19.51 -1.58 -0.48
CA GLU A 31 -19.63 -0.48 0.47
C GLU A 31 -19.07 0.85 -0.04
N GLY A 32 -18.72 0.96 -1.33
CA GLY A 32 -18.22 2.21 -1.93
C GLY A 32 -16.90 2.73 -1.33
N ASN A 33 -16.09 1.85 -0.77
CA ASN A 33 -14.90 2.17 0.04
C ASN A 33 -13.57 1.94 -0.70
N LEU A 34 -13.58 1.95 -2.04
CA LEU A 34 -12.41 1.68 -2.90
C LEU A 34 -11.18 2.50 -2.49
N SER A 35 -11.31 3.83 -2.41
CA SER A 35 -10.16 4.70 -2.10
C SER A 35 -9.53 4.44 -0.74
N LYS A 36 -10.33 4.06 0.28
CA LYS A 36 -9.82 3.75 1.62
C LYS A 36 -9.04 2.43 1.61
N GLY A 37 -9.57 1.41 0.93
CA GLY A 37 -8.87 0.13 0.80
C GLY A 37 -7.62 0.22 -0.06
N MET A 38 -7.64 0.97 -1.18
CA MET A 38 -6.47 1.19 -2.03
C MET A 38 -5.34 1.88 -1.26
N ARG A 39 -5.65 2.92 -0.47
CA ARG A 39 -4.66 3.57 0.38
C ARG A 39 -3.99 2.61 1.36
N GLN A 40 -4.75 1.71 1.99
CA GLN A 40 -4.17 0.70 2.88
C GLN A 40 -3.31 -0.28 2.08
N LEU A 41 -3.82 -0.76 0.94
CA LEU A 41 -3.16 -1.72 0.07
C LEU A 41 -1.81 -1.21 -0.45
N ASP A 42 -1.77 0.04 -0.91
CA ASP A 42 -0.56 0.71 -1.37
C ASP A 42 0.46 0.87 -0.24
N GLY A 43 0.00 1.20 0.96
CA GLY A 43 0.86 1.31 2.13
C GLY A 43 1.54 -0.01 2.49
N VAL A 44 0.77 -1.11 2.58
CA VAL A 44 1.32 -2.43 2.93
C VAL A 44 2.18 -3.01 1.81
N PHE A 45 1.81 -2.79 0.53
CA PHE A 45 2.60 -3.20 -0.62
C PHE A 45 3.96 -2.48 -0.61
N THR A 46 3.94 -1.15 -0.48
CA THR A 46 5.14 -0.30 -0.42
C THR A 46 6.08 -0.74 0.71
N GLN A 47 5.55 -0.99 1.91
CA GLN A 47 6.37 -1.47 3.04
C GLN A 47 7.01 -2.83 2.75
N ARG A 48 6.26 -3.75 2.13
CA ARG A 48 6.76 -5.07 1.77
C ARG A 48 7.88 -4.98 0.74
N VAL A 49 7.68 -4.27 -0.37
CA VAL A 49 8.68 -4.17 -1.45
C VAL A 49 9.92 -3.39 -1.02
N ASN A 50 9.78 -2.37 -0.17
CA ASN A 50 10.92 -1.66 0.43
C ASN A 50 11.77 -2.58 1.32
N ARG A 51 11.13 -3.43 2.13
CA ARG A 51 11.84 -4.42 2.95
C ARG A 51 12.59 -5.44 2.09
N LEU A 52 12.11 -5.70 0.88
CA LEU A 52 12.74 -6.58 -0.09
C LEU A 52 13.83 -5.88 -0.93
N GLY A 53 14.05 -4.57 -0.75
CA GLY A 53 15.07 -3.80 -1.48
C GLY A 53 14.73 -3.53 -2.95
N VAL A 54 13.47 -3.71 -3.35
CA VAL A 54 13.03 -3.46 -4.73
C VAL A 54 12.84 -1.96 -4.94
N HIS A 55 13.74 -1.34 -5.71
CA HIS A 55 13.65 0.08 -6.08
C HIS A 55 12.71 0.28 -7.28
N ASP A 56 11.48 0.70 -7.02
CA ASP A 56 10.58 1.25 -8.03
C ASP A 56 10.36 2.77 -7.82
N SER A 57 10.14 3.50 -8.92
CA SER A 57 9.98 4.96 -8.95
C SER A 57 8.75 5.46 -8.17
N THR A 58 7.71 4.63 -7.98
CA THR A 58 6.53 4.96 -7.16
C THR A 58 6.77 4.70 -5.67
N VAL A 59 7.57 3.69 -5.35
CA VAL A 59 7.85 3.20 -3.99
C VAL A 59 8.81 4.14 -3.22
N SER A 60 9.73 4.80 -3.93
CA SER A 60 10.77 5.65 -3.35
C SER A 60 10.25 6.97 -2.74
N ARG A 61 9.01 7.38 -3.05
CA ARG A 61 8.47 8.68 -2.58
C ARG A 61 7.79 8.62 -1.21
N ALA A 62 7.36 7.44 -0.76
CA ALA A 62 6.68 7.29 0.53
C ALA A 62 7.65 7.27 1.74
N VAL A 63 8.89 6.80 1.55
CA VAL A 63 9.86 6.62 2.65
C VAL A 63 10.67 7.89 2.93
N ARG A 64 10.99 8.71 1.90
CA ARG A 64 11.80 9.93 2.09
C ARG A 64 11.09 11.09 2.80
N ARG A 65 9.80 10.98 3.14
CA ARG A 65 9.06 12.05 3.85
C ARG A 65 9.05 11.92 5.38
N PHE A 66 9.53 10.80 5.94
CA PHE A 66 9.57 10.60 7.39
C PHE A 66 10.93 10.92 8.06
N GLU A 67 12.00 11.15 7.29
CA GLU A 67 13.33 11.46 7.86
C GLU A 67 13.65 12.97 7.93
N HIS A 68 12.63 13.83 7.83
CA HIS A 68 12.82 15.29 7.87
C HIS A 68 11.74 16.03 8.66
N SER A 69 11.38 15.56 9.86
CA SER A 69 10.58 16.36 10.80
C SER A 69 10.97 16.28 12.28
N ASP A 70 11.92 15.43 12.69
CA ASP A 70 12.35 15.32 14.10
C ASP A 70 13.80 15.80 14.32
N ALA A 71 14.16 16.93 13.72
CA ALA A 71 15.39 17.64 14.04
C ALA A 71 15.06 19.06 14.55
N GLY A 72 14.83 19.15 15.86
CA GLY A 72 15.12 20.36 16.63
C GLY A 72 14.01 21.41 16.72
N LYS A 73 13.32 21.43 17.87
CA LYS A 73 13.29 22.66 18.69
C LYS A 73 13.03 22.36 20.16
N THR A 74 14.12 22.27 20.90
CA THR A 74 14.20 22.64 22.32
C THR A 74 14.30 24.17 22.39
N ILE A 75 13.65 24.76 23.40
CA ILE A 75 13.43 26.18 23.76
C ILE A 75 12.52 27.04 22.86
#